data_AF-A0A6P5FKR4-F1
#
_entry.id   AF-A0A6P5FKR4-F1
#
_cell.length_a   1.000
_cell.length_b   1.000
_cell.length_c   1.000
_cell.angle_alpha   90.00
_cell.angle_beta   90.00
_cell.angle_gamma   90.00
#
_symmetry.space_group_name_H-M   'P 1'
#
loop_
_entity.id
_entity.type
_entity.pdbx_description
1 polymer ?
#
loop_
_entity_poly.entity_id
_entity_poly.type
_entity_poly.pdbx_seq_one_letter_code
_entity_poly.pdbx_strand_id
1 'polypeptide(L)'
;MWAAVTDKFKHEKMEDYRDEILAHMNDLWNKWRGDLHRKFVKPCKTIQETLKQIPEGVDRGDWEWLVKQHFSSEKFMAASKRNSNNRAKLSMPHRTGSKPIRQVI
;
A
#
# COMPACT_ATOMS: atom_id res chain seq x y z
N MET A 1 -2.28 -6.10 -17.71
CA MET A 1 -2.99 -6.23 -16.42
C MET A 1 -4.36 -6.87 -16.63
N TRP A 2 -5.27 -6.29 -17.43
CA TRP A 2 -6.62 -6.85 -17.67
C TRP A 2 -6.64 -8.32 -18.12
N ALA A 3 -5.80 -8.71 -19.09
CA ALA A 3 -5.71 -10.10 -19.55
C ALA A 3 -5.40 -11.12 -18.44
N ALA A 4 -4.60 -10.74 -17.43
CA ALA A 4 -4.29 -11.63 -16.30
C ALA A 4 -5.47 -11.72 -15.32
N VAL A 5 -6.35 -10.72 -15.29
CA VAL A 5 -7.56 -10.74 -14.47
C VAL A 5 -8.59 -11.67 -15.11
N THR A 6 -8.81 -11.56 -16.42
CA THR A 6 -9.79 -12.39 -17.15
C THR A 6 -9.33 -13.83 -17.33
N ASP A 7 -8.03 -14.10 -17.27
CA ASP A 7 -7.47 -15.46 -17.19
C ASP A 7 -7.87 -16.16 -15.88
N LYS A 8 -7.78 -15.45 -14.74
CA LYS A 8 -8.06 -16.01 -13.41
C LYS A 8 -9.51 -15.92 -12.97
N PHE A 9 -10.23 -14.89 -13.40
CA PHE A 9 -11.60 -14.61 -12.98
C PHE A 9 -12.50 -14.56 -14.21
N LYS A 10 -13.64 -15.26 -14.15
CA LYS A 10 -14.62 -15.29 -15.23
C LYS A 10 -15.99 -14.90 -14.68
N HIS A 11 -16.59 -13.87 -15.25
CA HIS A 11 -17.93 -13.42 -14.91
C HIS A 11 -18.58 -12.75 -16.13
N GLU A 12 -19.89 -12.96 -16.35
CA GLU A 12 -20.59 -12.47 -17.55
C GLU A 12 -20.53 -10.95 -17.72
N LYS A 13 -20.56 -10.20 -16.61
CA LYS A 13 -20.55 -8.73 -16.59
C LYS A 13 -19.18 -8.13 -16.27
N MET A 14 -18.10 -8.89 -16.43
CA MET A 14 -16.77 -8.45 -15.98
C MET A 14 -16.26 -7.24 -16.77
N GLU A 15 -16.57 -7.17 -18.07
CA GLU A 15 -16.18 -6.04 -18.91
C GLU A 15 -16.93 -4.74 -18.54
N ASP A 16 -18.19 -4.85 -18.08
CA ASP A 16 -18.98 -3.69 -17.65
C ASP A 16 -18.33 -2.95 -16.47
N TYR A 17 -17.58 -3.68 -15.63
CA TYR A 17 -16.92 -3.16 -14.44
C TYR A 17 -15.40 -3.09 -14.57
N ARG A 18 -14.86 -3.16 -15.80
CA ARG A 18 -13.43 -3.26 -16.04
C ARG A 18 -12.61 -2.20 -15.32
N ASP A 19 -13.01 -0.94 -15.43
CA ASP A 19 -12.26 0.18 -14.85
C ASP A 19 -12.32 0.16 -13.31
N GLU A 20 -13.47 -0.19 -12.74
CA GLU A 20 -13.67 -0.31 -11.30
C GLU A 20 -12.81 -1.44 -10.73
N ILE A 21 -12.78 -2.59 -11.42
CA ILE A 21 -11.94 -3.74 -11.05
C ILE A 21 -10.47 -3.33 -11.08
N LEU A 22 -10.01 -2.70 -12.15
CA LEU A 22 -8.61 -2.26 -12.26
C LEU A 22 -8.25 -1.20 -11.22
N ALA A 23 -9.15 -0.27 -10.93
CA ALA A 23 -8.97 0.73 -9.88
C ALA A 23 -8.87 0.07 -8.50
N HIS A 24 -9.73 -0.89 -8.22
CA HIS A 24 -9.72 -1.64 -6.96
C HIS A 24 -8.44 -2.47 -6.80
N MET A 25 -8.01 -3.15 -7.85
CA MET A 25 -6.74 -3.90 -7.84
C MET A 25 -5.54 -3.00 -7.59
N ASN A 26 -5.52 -1.81 -8.20
CA ASN A 26 -4.46 -0.82 -7.95
C ASN A 26 -4.48 -0.34 -6.49
N ASP A 27 -5.65 -0.10 -5.91
CA ASP A 27 -5.78 0.27 -4.50
C ASP A 27 -5.28 -0.85 -3.56
N LEU A 28 -5.65 -2.11 -3.81
CA LEU A 28 -5.15 -3.26 -3.06
C LEU A 28 -3.62 -3.36 -3.14
N TRP A 29 -3.06 -3.20 -4.34
CA TRP A 29 -1.62 -3.20 -4.55
C TRP A 29 -0.91 -2.06 -3.80
N ASN A 30 -1.48 -0.85 -3.82
CA ASN A 30 -0.94 0.30 -3.10
C ASN A 30 -1.00 0.12 -1.59
N LYS A 31 -2.11 -0.42 -1.06
CA LYS A 31 -2.26 -0.75 0.37
C LYS A 31 -1.23 -1.79 0.81
N TRP A 32 -1.12 -2.88 0.07
CA TRP A 32 -0.15 -3.94 0.36
C TRP A 32 1.30 -3.42 0.34
N ARG A 33 1.70 -2.65 -0.68
CA ARG A 33 3.04 -2.04 -0.71
C ARG A 33 3.26 -1.04 0.42
N GLY A 34 2.23 -0.25 0.75
CA GLY A 34 2.26 0.68 1.87
C GLY A 34 2.50 -0.04 3.21
N ASP A 35 1.89 -1.20 3.39
CA ASP A 35 2.08 -2.06 4.56
C ASP A 35 3.48 -2.66 4.62
N LEU A 36 4.02 -3.12 3.49
CA LEU A 36 5.41 -3.56 3.42
C LEU A 36 6.39 -2.46 3.82
N HIS A 37 6.22 -1.26 3.24
CA HIS A 37 7.05 -0.12 3.58
C HIS A 37 6.96 0.24 5.06
N ARG A 38 5.74 0.23 5.63
CA ARG A 38 5.51 0.55 7.04
C ARG A 38 6.12 -0.48 8.00
N LYS A 39 6.00 -1.77 7.69
CA LYS A 39 6.42 -2.88 8.58
C LYS A 39 7.90 -3.21 8.48
N PHE A 40 8.48 -3.17 7.28
CA PHE A 40 9.83 -3.68 7.04
C PHE A 40 10.83 -2.59 6.66
N VAL A 41 10.40 -1.50 6.00
CA VAL A 41 11.33 -0.46 5.53
C VAL A 41 11.50 0.66 6.55
N LYS A 42 10.40 1.24 7.04
CA LYS A 42 10.42 2.34 8.02
C LYS A 42 11.21 2.03 9.31
N PRO A 43 11.14 0.81 9.88
CA PRO A 43 11.89 0.51 11.10
C PRO A 43 13.40 0.35 10.88
N CYS A 44 13.84 0.07 9.64
CA CYS A 44 15.24 -0.13 9.32
C CYS A 44 15.96 1.21 9.15
N LYS A 45 17.21 1.28 9.62
CA LYS A 45 18.03 2.50 9.49
C LYS A 45 18.81 2.51 8.19
N THR A 46 19.14 1.34 7.65
CA THR A 46 19.93 1.19 6.43
C THR A 46 19.23 0.30 5.40
N ILE A 47 19.53 0.53 4.12
CA ILE A 47 19.03 -0.31 3.02
C ILE A 47 19.49 -1.77 3.18
N GLN A 48 20.72 -2.00 3.66
CA GLN A 48 21.25 -3.34 3.86
C GLN A 48 20.47 -4.14 4.91
N GLU A 49 20.03 -3.49 6.00
CA GLU A 49 19.16 -4.12 7.00
C GLU A 49 17.79 -4.46 6.39
N THR A 50 17.20 -3.54 5.62
CA THR A 50 15.91 -3.77 4.94
C THR A 50 15.97 -4.95 3.97
N LEU A 51 17.05 -5.09 3.22
CA LEU A 51 17.23 -6.19 2.27
C LEU A 51 17.34 -7.57 2.94
N LYS A 52 17.79 -7.62 4.20
CA LYS A 52 17.83 -8.87 4.99
C LYS A 52 16.45 -9.28 5.50
N GLN A 53 15.54 -8.31 5.71
CA GLN A 53 14.18 -8.56 6.21
C GLN A 53 13.20 -8.83 5.06
N ILE A 54 13.34 -9.98 4.41
CA ILE A 54 12.44 -10.38 3.32
C ILE A 54 11.09 -10.83 3.94
N PRO A 55 9.95 -10.22 3.54
CA PRO A 55 8.63 -10.65 4.00
C PRO A 55 8.29 -12.06 3.52
N GLU A 56 7.58 -12.82 4.35
CA GLU A 56 7.08 -14.14 3.96
C GLU A 56 6.14 -14.05 2.74
N GLY A 57 6.34 -14.94 1.77
CA GLY A 57 5.54 -14.96 0.54
C GLY A 57 5.93 -13.90 -0.51
N VAL A 58 7.03 -13.16 -0.31
CA VAL A 58 7.58 -12.22 -1.30
C VAL A 58 8.86 -12.79 -1.88
N ASP A 59 8.98 -12.79 -3.21
CA ASP A 59 10.21 -13.20 -3.89
C ASP A 59 11.37 -12.24 -3.56
N ARG A 60 12.58 -12.78 -3.48
CA ARG A 60 13.77 -11.99 -3.15
C ARG A 60 14.05 -10.91 -4.20
N GLY A 61 13.92 -11.23 -5.49
CA GLY A 61 14.16 -10.28 -6.57
C GLY A 61 13.16 -9.14 -6.56
N ASP A 62 11.88 -9.47 -6.36
CA ASP A 62 10.81 -8.47 -6.22
C ASP A 62 11.02 -7.57 -5.00
N TRP A 63 11.44 -8.15 -3.88
CA TRP A 63 11.77 -7.38 -2.67
C TRP A 63 12.94 -6.43 -2.90
N GLU A 64 14.03 -6.92 -3.50
CA GLU A 64 15.19 -6.09 -3.82
C GLU A 64 14.83 -4.93 -4.73
N TRP A 65 14.00 -5.18 -5.75
CA TRP A 65 13.52 -4.13 -6.63
C TRP A 65 12.66 -3.11 -5.90
N LEU A 66 11.72 -3.56 -5.05
CA LEU A 66 10.88 -2.66 -4.25
C LEU A 66 11.72 -1.74 -3.35
N VAL A 67 12.71 -2.30 -2.66
CA VAL A 67 13.57 -1.53 -1.76
C VAL A 67 14.45 -0.55 -2.55
N LYS A 68 15.20 -1.04 -3.54
CA LYS A 68 16.23 -0.24 -4.24
C LYS A 68 15.64 0.76 -5.23
N GLN A 69 14.52 0.42 -5.88
CA GLN A 69 13.95 1.22 -6.97
C GLN A 69 12.71 1.99 -6.53
N HIS A 70 11.75 1.31 -5.88
CA HIS A 70 10.47 1.95 -5.57
C HIS A 70 10.54 2.83 -4.32
N PHE A 71 10.95 2.26 -3.17
CA PHE A 71 10.98 2.98 -1.89
C PHE A 71 12.10 4.01 -1.80
N SER A 72 13.22 3.78 -2.50
CA SER A 72 14.32 4.75 -2.62
C SER A 72 14.11 5.79 -3.72
N SER A 73 13.04 5.71 -4.53
CA SER A 73 12.75 6.73 -5.54
C SER A 73 12.49 8.09 -4.89
N GLU A 74 13.10 9.14 -5.46
CA GLU A 74 12.88 10.53 -5.00
C GLU A 74 11.39 10.90 -4.97
N LYS A 75 10.64 10.47 -6.00
CA LYS A 75 9.19 10.73 -6.08
C LYS A 75 8.45 10.10 -4.90
N PHE A 76 8.80 8.87 -4.54
CA PHE A 76 8.18 8.16 -3.42
C PHE A 76 8.56 8.80 -2.08
N MET A 77 9.85 9.09 -1.87
CA MET A 77 10.33 9.72 -0.65
C MET A 77 9.70 11.10 -0.43
N ALA A 78 9.61 11.92 -1.49
CA ALA A 78 8.98 13.23 -1.44
C ALA A 78 7.49 13.13 -1.07
N ALA A 79 6.75 12.22 -1.71
CA ALA A 79 5.34 11.99 -1.39
C ALA A 79 5.15 11.47 0.04
N SER A 80 5.98 10.52 0.49
CA SER A 80 5.97 9.94 1.83
C SER A 80 6.24 10.99 2.91
N LYS A 81 7.24 11.86 2.71
CA LYS A 81 7.56 12.98 3.60
C LYS A 81 6.41 13.98 3.68
N ARG A 82 5.86 14.37 2.52
CA ARG A 82 4.69 15.27 2.46
C ARG A 82 3.49 14.70 3.21
N ASN A 83 3.16 13.42 2.99
CA ASN A 83 2.03 12.77 3.66
C ASN A 83 2.24 12.66 5.17
N SER A 84 3.47 12.36 5.61
CA SER A 84 3.81 12.31 7.04
C SER A 84 3.66 13.68 7.70
N ASN A 85 4.13 14.74 7.03
CA ASN A 85 3.97 16.12 7.50
C ASN A 85 2.50 16.54 7.55
N ASN A 86 1.71 16.19 6.54
CA ASN A 86 0.28 16.47 6.51
C ASN A 86 -0.45 15.75 7.64
N ARG A 87 -0.10 14.48 7.91
CA ARG A 87 -0.67 13.71 9.02
C ARG A 87 -0.30 14.30 10.39
N ALA A 88 0.92 14.82 10.55
CA ALA A 88 1.35 15.47 11.78
C ALA A 88 0.61 16.79 12.07
N LYS A 89 0.13 17.49 11.03
CA LYS A 89 -0.69 18.70 11.14
C LYS A 89 -2.16 18.42 11.46
N LEU A 90 -2.59 17.15 11.48
CA LEU A 90 -3.96 16.78 11.82
C LEU A 90 -4.20 17.00 13.32
N SER A 91 -4.73 18.17 13.67
CA SER A 91 -5.02 18.57 15.05
C SER A 91 -6.40 18.15 15.55
N MET A 92 -7.36 17.98 14.63
CA MET A 92 -8.71 17.57 15.01
C MET A 92 -8.75 16.07 15.34
N PRO A 93 -9.13 15.69 16.57
CA PRO A 93 -9.40 14.29 16.88
C PRO A 93 -10.60 13.80 16.05
N HIS A 94 -10.50 12.60 15.49
CA HIS A 94 -11.62 11.96 14.79
C HIS A 94 -12.80 11.82 15.76
N ARG A 95 -13.92 12.52 15.52
CA ARG A 95 -15.19 12.32 16.25
C ARG A 95 -15.92 11.04 15.84
N THR A 96 -15.55 10.49 14.68
CA THR A 96 -16.12 9.26 14.12
C THR A 96 -15.10 8.14 14.29
N GLY A 97 -15.18 7.45 15.42
CA GLY A 97 -14.49 6.17 15.60
C GLY A 97 -15.34 5.01 15.07
N SER A 98 -14.80 3.78 15.15
CA SER A 98 -15.53 2.54 14.85
C SER A 98 -16.70 2.25 15.82
N LYS A 99 -16.87 3.08 16.86
CA LYS A 99 -17.97 2.98 17.81
C LYS A 99 -19.17 3.78 17.30
N PRO A 100 -20.33 3.14 17.05
CA PRO A 100 -21.52 3.86 16.67
C PRO A 100 -21.96 4.78 17.81
N ILE A 101 -22.45 5.98 17.47
CA ILE A 101 -22.92 7.04 18.40
C ILE A 101 -23.88 6.52 19.47
N ARG A 102 -24.62 5.44 19.17
CA ARG A 102 -25.50 4.71 20.08
C ARG A 102 -24.84 4.24 21.40
N GLN A 103 -23.52 4.02 21.41
CA GLN A 103 -22.81 3.47 22.58
C GLN A 103 -22.19 4.54 23.49
N VAL A 104 -22.48 5.82 23.26
CA VAL A 104 -21.91 6.96 24.00
C VAL A 104 -22.95 7.60 24.95
N ILE A 105 -24.01 6.87 25.30
CA ILE A 105 -25.06 7.30 26.25
C ILE A 105 -24.97 6.44 27.50
#